data_AF-A0A5C6F8W8-F1
#
_entry.id   AF-A0A5C6F8W8-F1
#
_cell.length_a   1.000
_cell.length_b   1.000
_cell.length_c   1.000
_cell.angle_alpha   90.00
_cell.angle_beta   90.00
_cell.angle_gamma   90.00
#
_symmetry.space_group_name_H-M   'P 1'
#
loop_
_entity.id
_entity.type
_entity.pdbx_description
1 polymer ?
#
loop_
_entity_poly.entity_id
_entity_poly.type
_entity_poly.pdbx_seq_one_letter_code
_entity_poly.pdbx_strand_id
1 'polypeptide(L)'
;MLGTTIANVIGCAALGGLIEYSAGEAILDERLRLALQVGFLGSLTTFSTFSSESASLAMDQRWLLTGLYLAANMVLGWAVLIGAAAVVKGWNA
;
A
#
# COMPACT_ATOMS: atom_id res chain seq x y z
N MET A 1 6.68 -3.46 13.24
CA MET A 1 5.37 -2.79 13.16
C MET A 1 5.43 -1.44 12.44
N LEU A 2 6.17 -0.44 12.94
CA LEU A 2 6.27 0.87 12.25
C LEU A 2 6.90 0.75 10.86
N GLY A 3 8.01 0.01 10.73
CA GLY A 3 8.64 -0.25 9.42
C GLY A 3 7.68 -0.89 8.43
N THR A 4 6.97 -1.94 8.84
CA THR A 4 5.93 -2.62 8.04
C THR A 4 4.83 -1.67 7.60
N THR A 5 4.33 -0.84 8.53
CA THR A 5 3.25 0.13 8.22
C THR A 5 3.73 1.20 7.26
N ILE A 6 4.95 1.73 7.45
CA ILE A 6 5.56 2.72 6.56
C ILE A 6 5.74 2.13 5.16
N ALA A 7 6.28 0.91 5.05
CA ALA A 7 6.47 0.24 3.78
C ALA A 7 5.14 -0.01 3.06
N ASN A 8 4.12 -0.52 3.78
CA ASN A 8 2.78 -0.74 3.22
C ASN A 8 2.11 0.56 2.78
N VAL A 9 2.16 1.63 3.60
CA VAL A 9 1.56 2.93 3.28
C VAL A 9 2.24 3.57 2.08
N ILE A 10 3.58 3.58 2.03
CA ILE A 10 4.33 4.10 0.87
C ILE A 10 4.00 3.28 -0.38
N GLY A 11 3.96 1.95 -0.26
CA GLY A 11 3.62 1.06 -1.36
C GLY A 11 2.19 1.29 -1.88
N CYS A 12 1.21 1.44 -1.00
CA CYS A 12 -0.17 1.76 -1.37
C CYS A 12 -0.28 3.11 -2.09
N ALA A 13 0.40 4.16 -1.58
CA ALA A 13 0.42 5.47 -2.22
C ALA A 13 1.05 5.42 -3.62
N ALA A 14 2.21 4.78 -3.73
CA ALA A 14 2.90 4.60 -5.01
C ALA A 14 2.06 3.77 -6.01
N LEU A 15 1.39 2.71 -5.54
CA LEU A 15 0.53 1.87 -6.37
C LEU A 15 -0.67 2.65 -6.90
N GLY A 16 -1.35 3.42 -6.04
CA GLY A 16 -2.50 4.25 -6.44
C GLY A 16 -2.12 5.29 -7.50
N GLY A 17 -1.01 6.00 -7.29
CA GLY A 17 -0.49 6.95 -8.28
C GLY A 17 -0.07 6.27 -9.59
N LEU A 18 0.57 5.10 -9.52
CA LEU A 18 1.01 4.37 -10.70
C LEU A 18 -0.17 3.83 -11.52
N ILE A 19 -1.24 3.37 -10.87
CA ILE A 19 -2.47 2.94 -11.55
C ILE A 19 -3.04 4.10 -12.36
N GLU A 20 -3.26 5.26 -11.75
CA GLU A 20 -3.84 6.41 -12.43
C GLU A 20 -2.91 6.96 -13.52
N TYR A 21 -1.60 7.04 -13.25
CA TYR A 21 -0.61 7.49 -14.23
C TYR A 21 -0.59 6.58 -15.46
N SER A 22 -0.74 5.26 -15.27
CA SER A 22 -0.80 4.28 -16.35
C SER A 22 -2.15 4.22 -17.08
N ALA A 23 -3.17 4.93 -16.58
CA ALA A 23 -4.51 4.95 -17.19
C ALA A 23 -4.62 5.90 -18.39
N GLY A 24 -3.73 6.89 -18.52
CA GLY A 24 -3.60 7.74 -19.70
C GLY A 24 -2.86 7.03 -20.85
N GLU A 25 -3.20 7.35 -22.10
CA GLU A 25 -2.71 6.64 -23.31
C GLU A 25 -1.22 6.27 -23.26
N ALA A 26 -0.94 4.95 -23.30
CA ALA A 26 0.35 4.33 -23.64
C ALA A 26 1.62 4.92 -22.98
N ILE A 27 1.53 5.52 -21.79
CA ILE A 27 2.68 6.16 -21.14
C ILE A 27 3.70 5.13 -20.63
N LEU A 28 3.23 3.96 -20.20
CA LEU A 28 4.07 2.89 -19.63
C LEU A 28 3.93 1.59 -20.42
N ASP A 29 5.07 1.01 -20.82
CA ASP A 29 5.13 -0.34 -21.35
C ASP A 29 4.62 -1.35 -20.30
N GLU A 30 3.86 -2.35 -20.75
CA GLU A 30 3.22 -3.34 -19.87
C GLU A 30 4.27 -4.12 -19.04
N ARG A 31 5.46 -4.37 -19.60
CA ARG A 31 6.56 -5.02 -18.85
C ARG A 31 7.03 -4.16 -17.69
N LEU A 32 7.15 -2.85 -17.90
CA LEU A 32 7.56 -1.91 -16.86
C LEU A 32 6.48 -1.76 -15.79
N ARG A 33 5.21 -1.74 -16.20
CA ARG A 33 4.08 -1.75 -15.27
C ARG A 33 4.11 -2.99 -14.36
N LEU A 34 4.29 -4.18 -14.91
CA LEU A 34 4.41 -5.41 -14.12
C LEU A 34 5.64 -5.40 -13.21
N ALA A 35 6.80 -4.95 -13.72
CA ALA A 35 8.02 -4.84 -12.94
C ALA A 35 7.85 -3.91 -11.72
N LEU A 36 7.11 -2.80 -11.88
CA LEU A 36 6.85 -1.85 -10.80
C LEU A 36 5.73 -2.31 -9.86
N GLN A 37 4.55 -2.65 -10.39
CA GLN A 37 3.37 -3.00 -9.59
C GLN A 37 3.52 -4.35 -8.88
N VAL A 38 3.95 -5.37 -9.60
CA VAL A 38 4.06 -6.74 -9.08
C VAL A 38 5.44 -6.99 -8.48
N GLY A 39 6.50 -6.50 -9.13
CA GLY A 39 7.88 -6.72 -8.67
C GLY A 39 8.28 -5.80 -7.52
N PHE A 40 8.50 -4.51 -7.82
CA PHE A 40 9.04 -3.57 -6.84
C PHE A 40 8.06 -3.31 -5.69
N LEU A 41 6.83 -2.87 -5.99
CA LEU A 41 5.82 -2.60 -4.95
C LEU A 41 5.36 -3.88 -4.24
N GLY A 42 5.31 -5.00 -4.95
CA GLY A 42 5.04 -6.31 -4.34
C GLY A 42 6.14 -6.79 -3.40
N SER A 43 7.41 -6.45 -3.65
CA SER A 43 8.52 -6.77 -2.73
C SER A 43 8.71 -5.76 -1.60
N LEU A 44 8.26 -4.51 -1.79
CA LEU A 44 8.25 -3.46 -0.76
C LEU A 44 7.16 -3.71 0.29
N THR A 45 5.96 -4.10 -0.14
CA THR A 45 4.80 -4.31 0.74
C THR A 45 4.72 -5.76 1.22
N THR A 46 4.08 -5.98 2.37
CA THR A 46 3.96 -7.33 2.92
C THR A 46 2.69 -7.49 3.76
N PHE A 47 1.83 -8.42 3.33
CA PHE A 47 0.66 -8.85 4.11
C PHE A 47 1.04 -9.90 5.16
N SER A 48 1.99 -10.78 4.85
CA SER A 48 2.38 -11.89 5.74
C SER A 48 3.06 -11.39 7.01
N THR A 49 3.98 -10.41 6.90
CA THR A 49 4.63 -9.79 8.06
C THR A 49 3.64 -9.00 8.90
N PHE A 50 2.77 -8.21 8.27
CA PHE A 50 1.68 -7.51 8.96
C PHE A 50 0.77 -8.48 9.74
N SER A 51 0.42 -9.61 9.12
CA SER A 51 -0.42 -10.64 9.74
C SER A 51 0.25 -11.34 10.91
N SER A 52 1.54 -11.69 10.79
CA SER A 52 2.27 -12.32 11.89
C SER A 52 2.51 -11.35 13.06
N GLU A 53 2.82 -10.08 12.79
CA GLU A 53 2.97 -9.05 13.82
C GLU A 53 1.65 -8.74 14.54
N SER A 54 0.52 -8.66 13.81
CA SER A 54 -0.81 -8.48 14.43
C SER A 54 -1.22 -9.69 15.26
N ALA A 55 -0.96 -10.91 14.78
CA ALA A 55 -1.19 -12.14 15.53
C ALA A 55 -0.35 -12.19 16.82
N SER A 56 0.92 -11.76 16.77
CA SER A 56 1.78 -11.68 17.95
C SER A 56 1.18 -10.75 19.02
N LEU A 57 0.67 -9.57 18.65
CA LEU A 57 0.00 -8.68 19.61
C LEU A 57 -1.26 -9.30 20.21
N ALA A 58 -2.03 -10.03 19.40
CA ALA A 58 -3.24 -10.72 19.86
C ALA A 58 -2.89 -11.82 20.88
N MET A 59 -1.85 -12.60 20.60
CA MET A 59 -1.34 -13.64 21.50
C MET A 59 -0.86 -13.06 22.82
N ASP A 60 -0.25 -11.88 22.80
CA ASP A 60 0.16 -11.13 23.99
C ASP A 60 -1.02 -10.46 24.75
N GLN A 61 -2.28 -10.74 24.37
CA GLN A 61 -3.50 -10.13 24.93
C GLN A 61 -3.59 -8.60 24.75
N ARG A 62 -2.80 -8.03 23.82
CA ARG A 62 -2.75 -6.57 23.56
C ARG A 62 -3.82 -6.14 22.54
N TRP A 63 -5.07 -6.51 22.77
CA TRP A 63 -6.18 -6.39 21.82
C TRP A 63 -6.41 -4.98 21.26
N LEU A 64 -6.27 -3.94 22.09
CA LEU A 64 -6.40 -2.55 21.64
C LEU A 64 -5.33 -2.22 20.58
N LEU A 65 -4.08 -2.61 20.83
CA LEU A 65 -2.98 -2.37 19.90
C LEU A 65 -3.10 -3.23 18.64
N THR A 66 -3.58 -4.48 18.76
CA THR A 66 -3.91 -5.33 17.61
C THR A 66 -4.93 -4.64 16.72
N GLY A 67 -6.03 -4.14 17.31
CA GLY A 67 -7.08 -3.43 16.59
C GLY A 67 -6.57 -2.16 15.90
N LEU A 68 -5.80 -1.33 16.62
CA LEU A 68 -5.17 -0.14 16.06
C LEU A 68 -4.21 -0.47 14.92
N TYR A 69 -3.43 -1.54 15.03
CA TYR A 69 -2.47 -1.94 14.00
C TYR A 69 -3.14 -2.45 12.73
N LEU A 70 -4.18 -3.28 12.87
CA LEU A 70 -5.05 -3.74 11.77
C LEU A 70 -5.70 -2.53 11.08
N ALA A 71 -6.36 -1.67 11.86
CA ALA A 71 -7.05 -0.49 11.34
C ALA A 71 -6.09 0.48 10.65
N ALA A 72 -4.91 0.73 11.23
CA ALA A 72 -3.91 1.60 10.63
C ALA A 72 -3.48 1.09 9.26
N ASN A 73 -3.14 -0.19 9.11
CA ASN A 73 -2.71 -0.74 7.81
C ASN A 73 -3.86 -0.75 6.78
N MET A 74 -5.08 -1.14 7.18
CA MET A 74 -6.22 -1.19 6.26
C MET A 74 -6.72 0.21 5.86
N VAL A 75 -6.96 1.09 6.83
CA VAL A 75 -7.56 2.41 6.60
C VAL A 75 -6.53 3.37 5.99
N LEU A 76 -5.32 3.46 6.55
CA LEU A 76 -4.31 4.36 5.98
C LEU A 76 -3.89 3.88 4.60
N GLY A 77 -3.63 2.59 4.43
CA GLY A 77 -3.26 2.01 3.13
C GLY A 77 -4.30 2.30 2.05
N TRP A 78 -5.58 2.05 2.34
CA TRP A 78 -6.67 2.35 1.41
C TRP A 78 -6.82 3.85 1.14
N ALA A 79 -6.77 4.68 2.17
CA ALA A 79 -6.90 6.14 2.05
C ALA A 79 -5.77 6.75 1.21
N VAL A 80 -4.51 6.36 1.43
CA VAL A 80 -3.39 6.90 0.65
C VAL A 80 -3.37 6.38 -0.78
N LEU A 81 -3.85 5.17 -1.04
CA LEU A 81 -3.99 4.65 -2.40
C LEU A 81 -4.96 5.52 -3.20
N ILE A 82 -6.16 5.76 -2.65
CA ILE A 82 -7.17 6.60 -3.30
C ILE A 82 -6.69 8.05 -3.41
N GLY A 83 -6.11 8.59 -2.34
CA GLY A 83 -5.59 9.96 -2.33
C GLY A 83 -4.51 10.19 -3.38
N ALA A 84 -3.55 9.26 -3.50
CA ALA A 84 -2.51 9.34 -4.51
C ALA A 84 -3.07 9.22 -5.94
N ALA A 85 -4.00 8.29 -6.18
CA ALA A 85 -4.69 8.19 -7.47
C ALA A 85 -5.43 9.50 -7.82
N ALA A 86 -6.17 10.08 -6.88
CA ALA A 86 -6.88 11.34 -7.09
C ALA A 86 -5.94 12.52 -7.40
N VAL A 87 -4.78 12.60 -6.73
CA VAL A 87 -3.77 13.63 -7.00
C VAL A 87 -3.23 13.50 -8.42
N VAL A 88 -2.86 12.29 -8.85
CA VAL A 88 -2.35 12.04 -10.19
C VAL A 88 -3.41 12.30 -11.26
N LYS A 89 -4.67 11.95 -10.98
CA LYS A 89 -5.79 12.22 -11.88
C LYS A 89 -5.92 13.71 -12.17
N GLY A 90 -5.71 14.54 -11.15
CA GLY A 90 -5.71 16.00 -11.28
C GLY A 90 -4.58 16.58 -12.14
N TRP A 91 -3.53 15.81 -12.46
CA TRP A 91 -2.48 16.24 -13.40
C TRP A 91 -2.90 16.09 -14.86
N ASN A 92 -3.86 15.20 -15.14
CA ASN A 92 -4.34 14.86 -16.47
C ASN A 92 -5.65 15.58 -16.85
N ALA A 93 -6.20 16.41 -15.95
CA ALA A 93 -7.42 17.20 -16.13
C ALA A 93 -7.09 18.64 -16.53
#